data_AF-A0A7S3SDJ9-F1
#
_entry.id   AF-A0A7S3SDJ9-F1
#
_cell.length_a   1.000
_cell.length_b   1.000
_cell.length_c   1.000
_cell.angle_alpha   90.00
_cell.angle_beta   90.00
_cell.angle_gamma   90.00
#
_symmetry.space_group_name_H-M   'P 1'
#
loop_
_entity.id
_entity.type
_entity.pdbx_description
1 polymer ?
#
loop_
_entity_poly.entity_id
_entity_poly.type
_entity_poly.pdbx_seq_one_letter_code
_entity_poly.pdbx_strand_id
1 'polypeptide(L)'
;EPQWKVKNLEVEQFRFNMATSMVQIKLNVVVEVYNPNLIGAATEKGSFTVFYGNHSIGSAHIPPLQVPSRGQLSIPAEVKVDSVPSALGTHMMYELRDNHMR
;
A
#
# COMPACT_ATOMS: atom_id res chain seq x y z
N GLU A 1 19.94 -10.21 6.77
CA GLU A 1 18.97 -10.20 5.64
C GLU A 1 18.51 -8.78 5.36
N PRO A 2 18.00 -8.46 4.16
CA PRO A 2 17.41 -7.16 3.88
C PRO A 2 16.21 -6.87 4.78
N GLN A 3 16.11 -5.64 5.26
CA GLN A 3 15.03 -5.16 6.13
C GLN A 3 14.04 -4.33 5.33
N TRP A 4 12.75 -4.58 5.53
CA TRP A 4 11.66 -3.91 4.80
C TRP A 4 10.86 -3.00 5.72
N LYS A 5 10.51 -1.83 5.23
CA LYS A 5 9.68 -0.86 5.96
C LYS A 5 8.74 -0.14 5.00
N VAL A 6 7.48 0.03 5.39
CA VAL A 6 6.58 0.96 4.69
C VAL A 6 7.01 2.39 5.05
N LYS A 7 7.46 3.14 4.04
CA LYS A 7 7.87 4.54 4.20
C LYS A 7 6.67 5.48 4.14
N ASN A 8 5.77 5.22 3.19
CA ASN A 8 4.59 6.04 2.97
C ASN A 8 3.41 5.21 2.46
N LEU A 9 2.21 5.63 2.81
CA LEU A 9 0.93 5.09 2.36
C LEU A 9 -0.03 6.26 2.16
N GLU A 10 -0.37 6.56 0.91
CA GLU A 10 -1.21 7.70 0.55
C GLU A 10 -2.41 7.26 -0.27
N VAL A 11 -3.55 7.90 -0.04
CA VAL A 11 -4.73 7.78 -0.90
C VAL A 11 -4.53 8.72 -2.08
N GLU A 12 -4.32 8.16 -3.28
CA GLU A 12 -4.22 8.95 -4.51
C GLU A 12 -5.61 9.30 -5.04
N GLN A 13 -6.54 8.35 -4.97
CA GLN A 13 -7.88 8.53 -5.48
C GLN A 13 -8.91 7.75 -4.68
N PHE A 14 -10.06 8.39 -4.46
CA PHE A 14 -11.25 7.78 -3.89
C PHE A 14 -12.44 8.06 -4.80
N ARG A 15 -13.15 7.02 -5.23
CA ARG A 15 -14.35 7.14 -6.07
C ARG A 15 -15.47 6.31 -5.48
N PHE A 16 -16.62 6.94 -5.25
CA PHE A 16 -17.85 6.24 -4.91
C PHE A 16 -18.74 6.11 -6.15
N ASN A 17 -19.08 4.87 -6.50
CA ASN A 17 -20.02 4.61 -7.57
C ASN A 17 -21.42 4.41 -6.96
N MET A 18 -22.27 5.44 -7.10
CA MET A 18 -23.65 5.44 -6.59
C MET A 18 -24.51 4.32 -7.19
N ALA A 19 -24.24 3.91 -8.44
CA ALA A 19 -25.04 2.90 -9.13
C ALA A 19 -24.76 1.48 -8.63
N THR A 20 -23.51 1.19 -8.25
CA THR A 20 -23.10 -0.13 -7.74
C THR A 20 -22.92 -0.16 -6.22
N SER A 21 -23.06 0.98 -5.56
CA SER A 21 -22.71 1.16 -4.14
C SER A 21 -21.28 0.71 -3.80
N MET A 22 -20.36 0.72 -4.78
CA MET A 22 -18.97 0.31 -4.58
C MET A 22 -18.07 1.52 -4.41
N VAL A 23 -17.09 1.39 -3.52
CA VAL A 23 -15.98 2.32 -3.41
C VAL A 23 -14.77 1.73 -4.12
N GLN A 24 -14.16 2.53 -4.99
CA GLN A 24 -12.85 2.28 -5.59
C GLN A 24 -11.83 3.21 -4.95
N ILE A 25 -10.71 2.64 -4.53
CA ILE A 25 -9.61 3.39 -3.91
C ILE A 25 -8.33 3.06 -4.66
N LYS A 26 -7.56 4.10 -4.96
CA LYS A 26 -6.20 3.96 -5.47
C LYS A 26 -5.25 4.40 -4.36
N LEU A 27 -4.39 3.50 -3.94
CA LEU A 27 -3.41 3.75 -2.88
C LEU A 27 -2.00 3.69 -3.48
N ASN A 28 -1.18 4.68 -3.15
CA ASN A 28 0.24 4.67 -3.44
C ASN A 28 1.01 4.31 -2.18
N VAL A 29 1.86 3.30 -2.29
CA VAL A 29 2.70 2.83 -1.20
C VAL A 29 4.15 2.95 -1.63
N VAL A 30 4.99 3.52 -0.76
CA VAL A 30 6.44 3.47 -0.94
C VAL A 30 6.99 2.54 0.10
N VAL A 31 7.57 1.43 -0.35
CA VAL A 31 8.27 0.49 0.50
C VAL A 31 9.76 0.73 0.39
N GLU A 32 10.43 0.74 1.52
CA GLU A 32 11.87 0.91 1.61
C GLU A 32 12.51 -0.42 2.01
N VAL A 33 13.56 -0.80 1.29
CA VAL A 33 14.38 -1.96 1.62
C VAL A 33 15.81 -1.51 1.90
N TYR A 34 16.36 -1.96 3.02
CA TYR A 34 17.73 -1.70 3.43
C TYR A 34 18.50 -3.01 3.56
N ASN A 35 19.67 -3.09 2.93
CA ASN A 35 20.58 -4.23 3.08
C ASN A 35 21.75 -3.86 4.00
N PRO A 36 21.78 -4.30 5.26
CA PRO A 36 22.89 -4.02 6.17
C PRO A 36 24.19 -4.75 5.81
N ASN A 37 24.12 -5.74 4.93
CA ASN A 37 25.25 -6.62 4.65
C ASN A 37 26.30 -5.94 3.75
N LEU A 38 27.54 -6.43 3.84
CA LEU A 38 28.67 -6.02 3.00
C LEU A 38 28.59 -6.55 1.56
N ILE A 39 27.65 -7.46 1.29
CA ILE A 39 27.45 -8.10 -0.01
C ILE A 39 26.03 -7.74 -0.48
N GLY A 40 25.89 -7.50 -1.79
CA GLY A 40 24.58 -7.30 -2.41
C GLY A 40 23.66 -8.50 -2.23
N ALA A 41 22.36 -8.27 -2.23
CA ALA A 41 21.36 -9.32 -2.05
C ALA A 41 20.23 -9.18 -3.06
N ALA A 42 19.75 -10.31 -3.57
CA ALA A 42 18.54 -10.36 -4.38
C ALA A 42 17.33 -10.63 -3.46
N THR A 43 16.21 -10.00 -3.79
CA THR A 43 14.92 -10.27 -3.16
C THR A 43 14.08 -11.13 -4.10
N GLU A 44 13.24 -12.00 -3.53
CA GLU A 44 12.27 -12.77 -4.29
C GLU A 44 11.01 -11.94 -4.58
N LYS A 45 10.15 -12.45 -5.48
CA LYS A 45 8.84 -11.84 -5.72
C LYS A 45 8.05 -11.86 -4.43
N GLY A 46 7.61 -10.69 -3.98
CA GLY A 46 6.80 -10.52 -2.78
C GLY A 46 5.41 -9.97 -3.08
N SER A 47 4.56 -9.98 -2.06
CA SER A 47 3.33 -9.20 -2.04
C SER A 47 3.14 -8.57 -0.68
N PHE A 48 2.41 -7.45 -0.65
CA PHE A 48 1.90 -6.89 0.59
C PHE A 48 0.41 -6.66 0.47
N THR A 49 -0.30 -6.87 1.57
CA THR A 49 -1.74 -6.69 1.68
C THR A 49 -2.00 -5.49 2.57
N VAL A 50 -2.87 -4.58 2.11
CA VAL A 50 -3.33 -3.43 2.87
C VAL A 50 -4.63 -3.80 3.57
N PHE A 51 -4.69 -3.50 4.87
CA PHE A 51 -5.85 -3.74 5.70
C PHE A 51 -6.43 -2.40 6.18
N TYR A 52 -7.76 -2.34 6.25
CA TYR A 52 -8.49 -1.31 6.99
C TYR A 52 -9.27 -2.01 8.11
N GLY A 53 -8.88 -1.77 9.36
CA GLY A 53 -9.30 -2.61 10.47
C GLY A 53 -8.92 -4.08 10.20
N ASN A 54 -9.91 -4.98 10.22
CA ASN A 54 -9.71 -6.41 9.95
C ASN A 54 -10.01 -6.82 8.50
N HIS A 55 -10.25 -5.85 7.61
CA HIS A 55 -10.62 -6.11 6.23
C HIS A 55 -9.44 -5.85 5.29
N SER A 56 -9.05 -6.86 4.52
CA SER A 56 -8.13 -6.68 3.38
C SER A 56 -8.82 -5.83 2.32
N ILE A 57 -8.26 -4.66 2.03
CA ILE A 57 -8.80 -3.74 1.02
C ILE A 57 -8.05 -3.84 -0.30
N GLY A 58 -6.80 -4.31 -0.32
CA GLY A 58 -6.06 -4.48 -1.56
C GLY A 58 -4.71 -5.12 -1.33
N SER A 59 -4.03 -5.44 -2.42
CA SER A 59 -2.66 -5.93 -2.38
C SER A 59 -1.86 -5.37 -3.54
N ALA A 60 -0.54 -5.39 -3.40
CA ALA A 60 0.38 -5.10 -4.48
C ALA A 60 1.52 -6.12 -4.51
N HIS A 61 2.04 -6.32 -5.71
CA HIS A 61 3.13 -7.23 -5.97
C HIS A 61 4.44 -6.45 -6.07
N ILE A 62 5.47 -6.95 -5.41
CA ILE A 62 6.83 -6.42 -5.50
C ILE A 62 7.62 -7.39 -6.38
N PRO A 63 8.15 -6.95 -7.54
CA PRO A 63 9.00 -7.80 -8.36
C PRO A 63 10.32 -8.12 -7.63
N PRO A 64 11.04 -9.16 -8.05
CA PRO A 64 12.41 -9.39 -7.58
C PRO A 64 13.29 -8.16 -7.84
N LEU A 65 14.09 -7.77 -6.86
CA LEU A 65 14.96 -6.60 -6.92
C LEU A 65 16.35 -6.93 -6.38
N GLN A 66 17.37 -6.27 -6.94
CA GLN A 66 18.75 -6.34 -6.44
C GLN A 66 19.01 -5.17 -5.49
N VAL A 67 19.32 -5.47 -4.23
CA VAL A 67 19.65 -4.48 -3.20
C VAL A 67 21.17 -4.42 -3.02
N PRO A 68 21.81 -3.26 -3.26
CA PRO A 68 23.27 -3.14 -3.15
C PRO A 68 23.76 -3.37 -1.71
N SER A 69 25.05 -3.65 -1.55
CA SER A 69 25.67 -3.78 -0.23
C SER A 69 25.60 -2.45 0.53
N ARG A 70 25.24 -2.51 1.82
CA ARG A 70 24.99 -1.33 2.68
C ARG A 70 24.05 -0.29 2.03
N GLY A 71 23.20 -0.74 1.12
CA GLY A 71 22.39 0.10 0.27
C GLY A 71 20.93 0.12 0.68
N GLN A 72 20.22 1.11 0.14
CA GLN A 72 18.80 1.34 0.38
C GLN A 72 18.10 1.61 -0.94
N LEU A 73 16.89 1.05 -1.12
CA LEU A 73 16.05 1.29 -2.28
C LEU A 73 14.65 1.69 -1.83
N SER A 74 14.04 2.64 -2.54
CA SER A 74 12.63 3.00 -2.40
C SER A 74 11.86 2.44 -3.59
N ILE A 75 10.82 1.67 -3.31
CA ILE A 75 10.05 0.91 -4.28
C ILE A 75 8.63 1.48 -4.24
N PRO A 76 8.23 2.26 -5.26
CA PRO A 76 6.84 2.65 -5.40
C PRO A 76 6.02 1.43 -5.83
N ALA A 77 4.90 1.22 -5.15
CA ALA A 77 3.97 0.15 -5.45
C ALA A 77 2.54 0.70 -5.40
N GLU A 78 1.81 0.49 -6.49
CA GLU A 78 0.41 0.86 -6.61
C GLU A 78 -0.45 -0.28 -6.06
N VAL A 79 -1.25 0.01 -5.04
CA VAL A 79 -2.24 -0.93 -4.51
C VAL A 79 -3.59 -0.59 -5.11
N LYS A 80 -4.09 -1.52 -5.92
CA LYS A 80 -5.43 -1.44 -6.46
C LYS A 80 -6.41 -2.05 -5.46
N VAL A 81 -7.37 -1.25 -5.00
CA VAL A 81 -8.49 -1.70 -4.17
C VAL A 81 -9.65 -2.01 -5.10
N ASP A 82 -9.85 -3.29 -5.41
CA ASP A 82 -10.82 -3.71 -6.43
C ASP A 82 -12.27 -3.47 -5.99
N SER A 83 -12.59 -3.71 -4.71
CA SER A 83 -13.90 -3.39 -4.15
C SER A 83 -13.89 -3.40 -2.63
N VAL A 84 -14.34 -2.31 -2.01
CA VAL A 84 -14.64 -2.26 -0.58
C VAL A 84 -16.16 -2.42 -0.40
N PRO A 85 -16.64 -3.22 0.57
CA PRO A 85 -18.06 -3.25 0.92
C PRO A 85 -18.58 -1.83 1.18
N SER A 86 -19.78 -1.53 0.69
CA SER A 86 -20.40 -0.19 0.79
C SER A 86 -20.42 0.38 2.21
N ALA A 87 -20.74 -0.47 3.19
CA ALA A 87 -20.73 -0.11 4.61
C ALA A 87 -19.33 0.36 5.05
N LEU A 88 -18.28 -0.41 4.74
CA LEU A 88 -16.91 -0.05 5.08
C LEU A 88 -16.45 1.20 4.31
N GLY A 89 -16.80 1.32 3.04
CA GLY A 89 -16.53 2.51 2.24
C GLY A 89 -17.16 3.79 2.79
N THR A 90 -18.36 3.68 3.37
CA THR A 90 -19.05 4.79 4.05
C THR A 90 -18.32 5.20 5.33
N HIS A 91 -17.83 4.23 6.12
CA HIS A 91 -17.01 4.52 7.30
C HIS A 91 -15.72 5.25 6.93
N MET A 92 -15.02 4.78 5.90
CA MET A 92 -13.81 5.44 5.38
C MET A 92 -14.07 6.89 4.94
N MET A 93 -15.20 7.14 4.27
CA MET A 93 -15.58 8.48 3.83
C MET A 93 -15.84 9.43 5.01
N TYR A 94 -16.50 8.95 6.07
CA TYR A 94 -16.72 9.76 7.27
C TYR A 94 -15.40 10.09 7.97
N GLU A 95 -14.49 9.13 8.13
CA GLU A 95 -13.18 9.39 8.73
C GLU A 95 -12.34 10.37 7.91
N LEU A 96 -12.38 10.28 6.58
CA LEU A 96 -11.72 11.24 5.70
C LEU A 96 -12.28 12.65 5.89
N ARG A 97 -13.60 12.81 5.96
CA ARG A 97 -14.24 14.11 6.20
C ARG A 97 -13.85 14.68 7.56
N ASP A 98 -13.90 13.86 8.61
CA ASP A 98 -13.68 14.32 9.98
C ASP A 98 -12.20 14.67 10.23
N ASN A 99 -11.25 14.01 9.55
CA ASN A 99 -9.83 14.36 9.59
C ASN A 99 -9.46 15.60 8.75
N HIS A 100 -10.24 15.98 7.73
CA HIS A 100 -10.03 17.23 6.98
C HIS A 100 -10.60 18.47 7.69
N MET A 101 -11.45 18.30 8.70
CA MET A 101 -12.02 19.40 9.49
C MET A 101 -11.26 19.66 10.81
N ARG A 102 -10.11 19.02 11.01
CA ARG A 102 -9.17 19.26 12.11
C ARG A 102 -7.87 19.82 11.56
#